data_AF-A0A7S3LHE5-F1
#
_entry.id   AF-A0A7S3LHE5-F1
#
_cell.length_a   1.000
_cell.length_b   1.000
_cell.length_c   1.000
_cell.angle_alpha   90.00
_cell.angle_beta   90.00
_cell.angle_gamma   90.00
#
_symmetry.space_group_name_H-M   'P 1'
#
loop_
_entity.id
_entity.type
_entity.pdbx_description
1 polymer ?
#
loop_
_entity_poly.entity_id
_entity_poly.type
_entity_poly.pdbx_seq_one_letter_code
_entity_poly.pdbx_strand_id
1 'polypeptide(L)'
;MLSSFRQSTLRLVQKQTALAKIPQVVESPLGVGGGNCSYWEQHQVRWRSNRSRRGLYNGKDIRTGNNVSFSMRATKRTFKPNVFIKRVYSDILGDMVRFHLTASTLRSIDKAGGLDNYLLNSKWEFTEGEGYKVKRAILKKLKNQERYERKQAEREGAESNSAAMLTE
;
A
#
# COMPACT_ATOMS: atom_id res chain seq x y z
N MET A 1 -23.14 41.46 -42.94
CA MET A 1 -24.11 40.77 -42.07
C MET A 1 -23.38 40.36 -40.80
N LEU A 2 -23.49 41.20 -39.78
CA LEU A 2 -22.99 40.98 -38.43
C LEU A 2 -23.76 39.86 -37.71
N SER A 3 -23.23 39.49 -36.55
CA SER A 3 -23.81 38.68 -35.46
C SER A 3 -23.61 37.17 -35.62
N SER A 4 -22.66 36.53 -34.90
CA SER A 4 -22.42 36.39 -33.45
C SER A 4 -22.87 35.01 -32.97
N PHE A 5 -22.21 34.56 -31.90
CA PHE A 5 -22.84 33.77 -30.86
C PHE A 5 -23.08 32.28 -31.11
N ARG A 6 -22.05 31.47 -30.84
CA ARG A 6 -22.24 30.23 -30.09
C ARG A 6 -21.27 30.15 -28.92
N GLN A 7 -21.41 31.11 -28.00
CA GLN A 7 -21.24 30.81 -26.59
C GLN A 7 -22.50 30.04 -26.15
N SER A 8 -22.34 28.80 -25.72
CA SER A 8 -23.30 28.16 -24.82
C SER A 8 -22.53 27.58 -23.64
N THR A 9 -21.92 28.48 -22.88
CA THR A 9 -21.55 28.29 -21.49
C THR A 9 -22.83 28.25 -20.64
N LEU A 10 -23.24 27.05 -20.22
CA LEU A 10 -24.09 26.77 -19.06
C LEU A 10 -23.76 25.32 -18.65
N ARG A 11 -23.50 24.92 -17.41
CA ARG A 11 -23.59 25.56 -16.09
C ARG A 11 -22.95 24.58 -15.09
N LEU A 12 -22.40 25.16 -14.01
CA LEU A 12 -22.21 24.57 -12.68
C LEU A 12 -21.27 23.36 -12.58
N VAL A 13 -20.05 23.53 -12.05
CA VAL A 13 -19.75 23.71 -10.61
C VAL A 13 -20.24 22.51 -9.78
N GLN A 14 -19.26 21.85 -9.17
CA GLN A 14 -19.35 20.74 -8.22
C GLN A 14 -19.45 19.32 -8.80
N LYS A 15 -18.36 18.84 -9.39
CA LYS A 15 -17.86 17.53 -8.96
C LYS A 15 -16.63 17.79 -8.10
N GLN A 16 -16.94 17.96 -6.82
CA GLN A 16 -16.01 17.93 -5.71
C GLN A 16 -14.94 16.89 -6.01
N THR A 17 -13.70 17.33 -5.86
CA THR A 17 -12.61 16.53 -5.29
C THR A 17 -13.13 15.26 -4.62
N ALA A 18 -13.01 14.12 -5.29
CA ALA A 18 -12.96 12.84 -4.60
C ALA A 18 -11.62 12.75 -3.87
N LEU A 19 -11.35 13.72 -2.98
CA LEU A 19 -10.58 13.47 -1.78
C LEU A 19 -11.38 12.39 -1.06
N ALA A 20 -10.96 11.14 -1.24
CA ALA A 20 -11.40 10.05 -0.40
C ALA A 20 -11.26 10.57 1.03
N LYS A 21 -12.41 10.83 1.64
CA LYS A 21 -12.51 11.37 2.99
C LYS A 21 -11.76 10.37 3.85
N ILE A 22 -10.61 10.77 4.37
CA ILE A 22 -9.94 10.05 5.46
C ILE A 22 -11.06 9.78 6.48
N PRO A 23 -11.32 8.51 6.85
CA PRO A 23 -12.45 8.19 7.70
C PRO A 23 -12.32 9.02 8.97
N GLN A 24 -13.36 9.81 9.27
CA GLN A 24 -13.41 10.50 10.54
C GLN A 24 -13.37 9.44 11.64
N VAL A 25 -12.43 9.62 12.57
CA VAL A 25 -12.38 8.87 13.80
C VAL A 25 -13.64 9.24 14.56
N VAL A 26 -14.65 8.37 14.51
CA VAL A 26 -15.81 8.48 15.38
C VAL A 26 -15.31 8.08 16.77
N GLU A 27 -15.23 9.04 17.68
CA GLU A 27 -14.99 8.76 19.09
C GLU A 27 -16.18 7.93 19.61
N SER A 28 -15.91 6.67 19.96
CA SER A 28 -16.91 5.75 20.49
C SER A 28 -17.39 6.22 21.87
N PRO A 29 -18.71 6.31 22.12
CA PRO A 29 -19.23 6.64 23.43
C PRO A 29 -18.94 5.48 24.41
N LEU A 30 -18.42 5.83 25.58
CA LEU A 30 -18.22 4.91 26.69
C LEU A 30 -19.56 4.30 27.10
N GLY A 31 -19.74 2.99 26.86
CA GLY A 31 -21.01 2.30 27.13
C GLY A 31 -20.89 0.78 27.12
N VAL A 32 -20.58 0.25 28.31
CA VAL A 32 -20.84 -1.08 28.89
C VAL A 32 -21.56 -2.13 28.01
N GLY A 33 -20.90 -3.28 27.78
CA GLY A 33 -21.59 -4.54 27.45
C GLY A 33 -21.00 -5.34 26.29
N GLY A 34 -20.38 -6.48 26.60
CA GLY A 34 -19.96 -7.48 25.62
C GLY A 34 -18.50 -7.35 25.20
N GLY A 35 -17.64 -8.21 25.77
CA GLY A 35 -16.20 -8.22 25.54
C GLY A 35 -15.81 -8.52 24.09
N ASN A 36 -15.84 -7.50 23.25
CA ASN A 36 -15.10 -7.49 22.02
C ASN A 36 -13.63 -7.28 22.40
N CYS A 37 -12.86 -8.36 22.36
CA CYS A 37 -11.41 -8.38 22.53
C CYS A 37 -10.74 -7.63 21.36
N SER A 38 -10.87 -6.30 21.30
CA SER A 38 -10.37 -5.46 20.21
C SER A 38 -9.26 -4.50 20.65
N TYR A 39 -8.48 -4.87 21.67
CA TYR A 39 -7.30 -4.10 22.12
C TYR A 39 -5.96 -4.78 21.76
N TRP A 40 -5.98 -6.02 21.27
CA TRP A 40 -4.77 -6.77 20.85
C TRP A 40 -4.69 -7.00 19.34
N GLU A 41 -5.66 -6.48 18.57
CA GLU A 41 -5.86 -6.88 17.18
C GLU A 41 -5.18 -5.97 16.15
N GLN A 42 -4.63 -4.83 16.58
CA GLN A 42 -4.21 -3.81 15.61
C GLN A 42 -2.75 -3.88 15.16
N HIS A 43 -1.82 -4.47 15.92
CA HIS A 43 -0.45 -4.71 15.42
C HIS A 43 0.15 -5.97 16.03
N GLN A 44 -0.19 -7.16 15.52
CA GLN A 44 0.60 -8.35 15.82
C GLN A 44 1.97 -8.22 15.14
N VAL A 45 2.91 -7.55 15.81
CA VAL A 45 4.33 -7.53 15.44
C VAL A 45 4.88 -8.92 15.68
N ARG A 46 4.58 -9.84 14.77
CA ARG A 46 5.06 -11.22 14.84
C ARG A 46 6.57 -11.17 14.72
N TRP A 47 7.27 -11.78 15.68
CA TRP A 47 8.72 -12.00 15.59
C TRP A 47 9.04 -12.72 14.28
N ARG A 48 9.72 -12.00 13.37
CA ARG A 48 10.14 -12.49 12.05
C ARG A 48 11.61 -12.88 12.10
N SER A 49 11.94 -14.03 11.54
CA SER A 49 13.32 -14.43 11.33
C SER A 49 14.06 -13.47 10.39
N ASN A 50 15.38 -13.38 10.54
CA ASN A 50 16.23 -12.63 9.59
C ASN A 50 16.07 -13.11 8.15
N ARG A 51 15.67 -14.36 7.91
CA ARG A 51 15.36 -14.88 6.57
C ARG A 51 14.09 -14.25 6.00
N SER A 52 13.03 -14.15 6.80
CA SER A 52 11.75 -13.54 6.39
C SER A 52 11.90 -12.04 6.09
N ARG A 53 12.76 -11.33 6.84
CA ARG A 53 13.06 -9.89 6.65
C ARG A 53 13.74 -9.55 5.31
N ARG A 54 14.40 -10.52 4.66
CA ARG A 54 15.10 -10.34 3.36
C ARG A 54 14.17 -10.47 2.14
N GLY A 55 12.86 -10.49 2.33
CA GLY A 55 11.96 -10.66 1.20
C GLY A 55 10.49 -10.63 1.60
N LEU A 56 9.64 -11.16 0.72
CA LEU A 56 8.19 -11.19 0.92
C LEU A 56 7.74 -12.63 1.15
N TYR A 57 7.32 -12.93 2.38
CA TYR A 57 6.98 -14.30 2.81
C TYR A 57 5.50 -14.50 3.11
N ASN A 58 4.65 -13.47 2.95
CA ASN A 58 3.21 -13.56 3.15
C ASN A 58 2.81 -14.19 4.51
N GLY A 59 3.48 -13.76 5.59
CA GLY A 59 3.26 -14.29 6.95
C GLY A 59 3.88 -15.67 7.23
N LYS A 60 4.53 -16.31 6.24
CA LYS A 60 5.26 -17.56 6.43
C LYS A 60 6.63 -17.30 7.04
N ASP A 61 7.05 -18.19 7.93
CA ASP A 61 8.39 -18.17 8.50
C ASP A 61 8.88 -19.60 8.77
N ILE A 62 10.16 -19.73 9.12
CA ILE A 62 10.74 -21.00 9.56
C ILE A 62 9.98 -21.48 10.78
N ARG A 63 9.54 -22.74 10.76
CA ARG A 63 8.94 -23.40 11.92
C ARG A 63 9.86 -24.51 12.42
N THR A 64 9.96 -24.66 13.73
CA THR A 64 10.62 -25.80 14.35
C THR A 64 9.58 -26.83 14.77
N GLY A 65 9.96 -28.10 14.76
CA GLY A 65 9.13 -29.18 15.27
C GLY A 65 9.95 -30.45 15.47
N ASN A 66 9.28 -31.57 15.65
CA ASN A 66 9.94 -32.86 15.85
C ASN A 66 9.60 -33.83 14.70
N ASN A 67 10.51 -34.73 14.35
CA ASN A 67 10.18 -35.99 13.70
C ASN A 67 9.90 -37.03 14.78
N VAL A 68 8.76 -37.70 14.73
CA VAL A 68 8.31 -38.65 15.76
C VAL A 68 8.30 -40.04 15.15
N SER A 69 9.06 -40.97 15.73
CA SER A 69 9.07 -42.37 15.30
C SER A 69 7.82 -43.12 15.79
N PHE A 70 7.61 -44.33 15.27
CA PHE A 70 6.58 -45.25 15.78
C PHE A 70 6.71 -45.50 17.29
N SER A 71 7.94 -45.57 17.79
CA SER A 71 8.28 -45.66 19.22
C SER A 71 8.20 -44.32 19.98
N MET A 72 7.57 -43.29 19.40
CA MET A 72 7.42 -41.95 19.95
C MET A 72 8.73 -41.23 20.32
N ARG A 73 9.86 -41.65 19.74
CA ARG A 73 11.14 -40.93 19.90
C ARG A 73 11.11 -39.67 19.04
N ALA A 74 11.24 -38.52 19.67
CA ALA A 74 11.16 -37.21 19.02
C ALA A 74 12.56 -36.65 18.72
N THR A 75 12.85 -36.37 17.45
CA THR A 75 14.10 -35.71 17.01
C THR A 75 13.79 -34.33 16.43
N LYS A 76 14.61 -33.31 16.74
CA LYS A 76 14.36 -31.93 16.28
C LYS A 76 14.50 -31.82 14.76
N ARG A 77 13.56 -31.12 14.11
CA ARG A 77 13.62 -30.78 12.69
C ARG A 77 13.17 -29.34 12.43
N THR A 78 13.55 -28.81 11.28
CA THR A 78 13.15 -27.48 10.81
C THR A 78 12.30 -27.60 9.54
N PHE A 79 11.22 -26.82 9.48
CA PHE A 79 10.34 -26.70 8.33
C PHE A 79 10.57 -25.33 7.69
N LYS A 80 11.18 -25.34 6.50
CA LYS A 80 11.49 -24.13 5.74
C LYS A 80 10.37 -23.85 4.73
N PRO A 81 9.96 -22.58 4.54
CA PRO A 81 9.06 -22.24 3.45
C PRO A 81 9.76 -22.43 2.09
N ASN A 82 8.98 -22.70 1.04
CA ASN A 82 9.49 -22.73 -0.34
C ASN A 82 9.74 -21.29 -0.82
N VAL A 83 11.00 -20.94 -1.08
CA VAL A 83 11.46 -19.58 -1.40
C VAL A 83 12.22 -19.56 -2.72
N PHE A 84 11.89 -18.59 -3.57
CA PHE A 84 12.52 -18.33 -4.85
C PHE A 84 13.14 -16.93 -4.87
N ILE A 85 14.22 -16.75 -5.61
CA ILE A 85 14.79 -15.42 -5.90
C ILE A 85 14.25 -14.99 -7.26
N LYS A 86 13.39 -13.97 -7.28
CA LYS A 86 12.74 -13.47 -8.51
C LYS A 86 12.73 -11.95 -8.54
N ARG A 87 12.66 -11.41 -9.75
CA ARG A 87 12.44 -9.98 -9.97
C ARG A 87 10.96 -9.75 -10.25
N VAL A 88 10.38 -8.74 -9.62
CA VAL A 88 8.98 -8.35 -9.80
C VAL A 88 8.96 -6.87 -10.16
N TYR A 89 8.14 -6.51 -11.13
CA TYR A 89 8.00 -5.14 -11.60
C TYR A 89 7.14 -4.31 -10.65
N SER A 90 7.54 -3.06 -10.42
CA SER A 90 6.77 -2.04 -9.69
C SER A 90 6.39 -0.94 -10.66
N ASP A 91 5.10 -0.71 -10.85
CA ASP A 91 4.57 0.30 -11.77
C ASP A 91 4.88 1.70 -11.26
N ILE A 92 4.71 1.92 -9.94
CA ILE A 92 4.95 3.21 -9.33
C ILE A 92 6.43 3.56 -9.40
N LEU A 93 7.34 2.63 -9.10
CA LEU A 93 8.78 2.91 -9.17
C LEU A 93 9.29 2.96 -10.61
N GLY A 94 8.72 2.16 -11.52
CA GLY A 94 9.20 1.99 -12.89
C GLY A 94 10.38 1.03 -13.02
N ASP A 95 10.66 0.24 -11.98
CA ASP A 95 11.84 -0.60 -11.86
C ASP A 95 11.50 -2.05 -11.50
N MET A 96 12.34 -2.98 -11.96
CA MET A 96 12.28 -4.39 -11.55
C MET A 96 13.05 -4.63 -10.25
N VAL A 97 12.33 -4.94 -9.17
CA VAL A 97 12.90 -5.19 -7.84
C VAL A 97 13.16 -6.68 -7.64
N ARG A 98 14.37 -7.04 -7.19
CA ARG A 98 14.74 -8.41 -6.83
C ARG A 98 14.36 -8.72 -5.38
N PHE A 99 13.64 -9.81 -5.15
CA PHE A 99 13.26 -10.27 -3.81
C PHE A 99 13.43 -11.78 -3.61
N HIS A 100 13.51 -12.19 -2.35
CA HIS A 100 13.20 -13.56 -1.93
C HIS A 100 11.68 -13.68 -1.74
N LEU A 101 11.02 -14.50 -2.54
CA LEU A 101 9.57 -14.64 -2.58
C LEU A 101 9.16 -16.07 -2.27
N THR A 102 8.13 -16.23 -1.44
CA THR A 102 7.48 -17.54 -1.32
C THR A 102 6.48 -17.75 -2.46
N ALA A 103 6.19 -19.01 -2.80
CA ALA A 103 5.14 -19.35 -3.77
C ALA A 103 3.78 -18.71 -3.42
N SER A 104 3.47 -18.63 -2.12
CA SER A 104 2.24 -17.98 -1.66
C SER A 104 2.24 -16.48 -1.90
N THR A 105 3.40 -15.84 -1.81
CA THR A 105 3.54 -14.41 -2.06
C THR A 105 3.30 -14.11 -3.53
N LEU A 106 3.89 -14.90 -4.44
CA LEU A 106 3.66 -14.76 -5.89
C LEU A 106 2.16 -14.81 -6.21
N ARG A 107 1.46 -15.84 -5.72
CA ARG A 107 0.01 -15.95 -5.89
C ARG A 107 -0.77 -14.76 -5.31
N SER A 108 -0.31 -14.19 -4.19
CA SER A 108 -0.94 -13.01 -3.59
C SER A 108 -0.67 -11.73 -4.36
N ILE A 109 0.52 -11.58 -4.98
CA ILE A 109 0.85 -10.47 -5.87
C ILE A 109 -0.05 -10.51 -7.10
N ASP A 110 -0.19 -11.69 -7.71
CA ASP A 110 -1.06 -11.88 -8.88
C ASP A 110 -2.52 -11.57 -8.53
N LYS A 111 -2.99 -12.04 -7.37
CA LYS A 111 -4.35 -11.75 -6.88
C LYS A 111 -4.58 -10.27 -6.58
N ALA A 112 -3.56 -9.54 -6.12
CA ALA A 112 -3.64 -8.11 -5.86
C ALA A 112 -3.53 -7.26 -7.14
N GLY A 113 -3.17 -7.87 -8.28
CA GLY A 113 -2.97 -7.17 -9.54
C GLY A 113 -1.66 -6.38 -9.60
N GLY A 114 -0.63 -6.79 -8.87
CA GLY A 114 0.69 -6.15 -8.92
C GLY A 114 1.42 -6.08 -7.58
N LEU A 115 2.72 -5.76 -7.64
CA LEU A 115 3.58 -5.64 -6.46
C LEU A 115 3.16 -4.47 -5.56
N ASP A 116 2.84 -3.34 -6.15
CA ASP A 116 2.56 -2.11 -5.42
C ASP A 116 1.24 -2.22 -4.64
N ASN A 117 0.20 -2.72 -5.30
CA ASN A 117 -1.08 -3.05 -4.68
C ASN A 117 -0.92 -4.05 -3.55
N TYR A 118 -0.09 -5.07 -3.74
CA TYR A 118 0.23 -6.04 -2.68
C TYR A 118 0.87 -5.36 -1.48
N LEU A 119 1.89 -4.51 -1.66
CA LEU A 119 2.59 -3.86 -0.54
C LEU A 119 1.71 -2.84 0.21
N LEU A 120 0.80 -2.18 -0.48
CA LEU A 120 -0.11 -1.19 0.11
C LEU A 120 -1.26 -1.87 0.86
N ASN A 121 -1.91 -2.86 0.25
CA ASN A 121 -3.16 -3.45 0.74
C ASN A 121 -3.01 -4.81 1.43
N SER A 122 -1.79 -5.33 1.57
CA SER A 122 -1.57 -6.61 2.24
C SER A 122 -2.04 -6.57 3.69
N LYS A 123 -2.74 -7.62 4.13
CA LYS A 123 -3.03 -7.90 5.55
C LYS A 123 -1.77 -7.90 6.43
N TRP A 124 -0.63 -8.29 5.88
CA TRP A 124 0.62 -8.41 6.63
C TRP A 124 1.38 -7.09 6.62
N GLU A 125 1.63 -6.53 7.80
CA GLU A 125 2.41 -5.30 7.90
C GLU A 125 3.91 -5.55 7.73
N PHE A 126 4.49 -4.84 6.77
CA PHE A 126 5.93 -4.75 6.59
C PHE A 126 6.46 -3.59 7.43
N THR A 127 6.88 -3.87 8.66
CA THR A 127 7.48 -2.88 9.57
C THR A 127 8.98 -2.71 9.30
N GLU A 128 9.63 -3.79 8.84
CA GLU A 128 11.08 -3.85 8.66
C GLU A 128 11.43 -4.76 7.46
N GLY A 129 12.68 -4.68 7.00
CA GLY A 129 13.20 -5.54 5.93
C GLY A 129 13.10 -4.97 4.53
N GLU A 130 13.39 -5.79 3.53
CA GLU A 130 13.44 -5.36 2.12
C GLU A 130 12.07 -4.90 1.60
N GLY A 131 11.00 -5.62 1.95
CA GLY A 131 9.64 -5.24 1.58
C GLY A 131 9.23 -3.86 2.13
N TYR A 132 9.62 -3.56 3.37
CA TYR A 132 9.36 -2.25 3.96
C TYR A 132 10.13 -1.12 3.27
N LYS A 133 11.40 -1.36 2.90
CA LYS A 133 12.19 -0.36 2.16
C LYS A 133 11.52 0.03 0.85
N VAL A 134 10.99 -0.95 0.12
CA VAL A 134 10.30 -0.70 -1.16
C VAL A 134 8.95 -0.04 -0.94
N LYS A 135 8.16 -0.48 0.05
CA LYS A 135 6.91 0.20 0.43
C LYS A 135 7.15 1.67 0.78
N ARG A 136 8.20 1.98 1.55
CA ARG A 136 8.57 3.34 1.90
C ARG A 136 9.00 4.16 0.67
N ALA A 137 9.71 3.55 -0.28
CA ALA A 137 10.08 4.22 -1.53
C ALA A 137 8.84 4.57 -2.38
N ILE A 138 7.88 3.65 -2.48
CA ILE A 138 6.59 3.85 -3.17
C ILE A 138 5.84 5.02 -2.53
N LEU A 139 5.64 5.01 -1.20
CA LEU A 139 4.95 6.08 -0.49
C LEU A 139 5.63 7.43 -0.65
N LYS A 140 6.97 7.46 -0.66
CA LYS A 140 7.75 8.68 -0.92
C LYS A 140 7.50 9.21 -2.34
N LYS A 141 7.46 8.32 -3.34
CA LYS A 141 7.22 8.70 -4.73
C LYS A 141 5.82 9.28 -4.92
N LEU A 142 4.80 8.64 -4.34
CA LEU A 142 3.41 9.15 -4.33
C LEU A 142 3.32 10.54 -3.68
N LYS A 143 3.90 10.72 -2.49
CA LYS A 143 3.92 12.03 -1.81
C LYS A 143 4.62 13.12 -2.63
N ASN A 144 5.69 12.77 -3.33
CA ASN A 144 6.39 13.71 -4.19
C ASN A 144 5.52 14.09 -5.39
N GLN A 145 4.84 13.13 -6.01
CA GLN A 145 3.93 13.35 -7.11
C GLN A 145 2.80 14.33 -6.72
N GLU A 146 2.13 14.09 -5.58
CA GLU A 146 1.11 15.01 -5.04
C GLU A 146 1.64 16.44 -4.85
N ARG A 147 2.89 16.58 -4.39
CA ARG A 147 3.54 17.90 -4.22
C ARG A 147 3.79 18.60 -5.57
N TYR A 148 4.16 17.85 -6.60
CA TYR A 148 4.34 18.41 -7.94
C TYR A 148 3.00 18.87 -8.50
N GLU A 149 1.97 18.01 -8.44
CA GLU A 149 0.62 18.32 -8.91
C GLU A 149 0.05 19.57 -8.23
N ARG A 150 0.21 19.71 -6.91
CA ARG A 150 -0.21 20.92 -6.17
C ARG A 150 0.48 22.19 -6.69
N LYS A 151 1.80 22.13 -6.92
CA LYS A 151 2.57 23.27 -7.44
C LYS A 151 2.17 23.63 -8.87
N GLN A 152 1.82 22.64 -9.70
CA GLN A 152 1.33 22.93 -11.07
C GLN A 152 -0.02 23.63 -11.02
N ALA A 153 -0.96 23.15 -10.20
CA ALA A 153 -2.26 23.79 -10.03
C ALA A 153 -2.15 25.25 -9.52
N GLU A 154 -1.21 25.53 -8.60
CA GLU A 154 -0.93 26.89 -8.12
C GLU A 154 -0.41 27.81 -9.26
N ARG A 155 0.43 27.28 -10.15
CA ARG A 155 0.98 28.02 -11.31
C ARG A 155 -0.10 28.29 -12.37
N GLU A 156 -0.84 27.25 -12.74
CA GLU A 156 -1.95 27.34 -13.71
C GLU A 156 -3.03 28.32 -13.22
N GLY A 157 -3.34 28.29 -11.91
CA GLY A 157 -4.23 29.27 -11.29
C GLY A 157 -3.70 30.71 -11.38
N ALA A 158 -2.42 30.92 -11.09
CA ALA A 158 -1.80 32.25 -11.21
C ALA A 158 -1.78 32.76 -12.67
N GLU A 159 -1.51 31.89 -13.63
CA GLU A 159 -1.58 32.20 -15.07
C GLU A 159 -3.00 32.63 -15.46
N SER A 160 -4.03 31.87 -15.05
CA SER A 160 -5.43 32.22 -15.32
C SER A 160 -5.87 33.57 -14.72
N ASN A 161 -5.44 33.88 -13.49
CA ASN A 161 -5.74 35.15 -12.83
C ASN A 161 -5.06 36.34 -13.54
N SER A 162 -3.81 36.18 -13.98
CA SER A 162 -3.10 37.22 -14.73
C SER A 162 -3.73 37.48 -16.10
N ALA A 163 -4.23 36.44 -16.78
CA ALA A 163 -4.93 36.58 -18.05
C ALA A 163 -6.26 37.35 -17.91
N ALA A 164 -6.99 37.15 -16.82
CA ALA A 164 -8.25 37.88 -16.55
C ALA A 164 -8.02 39.39 -16.33
N MET A 165 -6.92 39.78 -15.66
CA MET A 165 -6.58 41.19 -15.38
C MET A 165 -6.17 42.00 -16.62
N LEU A 166 -5.75 41.35 -17.70
CA LEU A 166 -5.35 42.02 -18.95
C LEU A 166 -6.52 42.26 -19.92
N THR A 167 -7.67 41.66 -19.64
CA THR A 167 -8.87 41.75 -20.49
C THR A 167 -9.92 42.75 -19.98
N GLU A 168 -9.70 43.35 -18.81
CA GLU A 168 -10.48 44.46 -18.24
C GLU A 168 -9.83 45.81 -18.57
#